data_AF-A0A645JHZ2-F1
#
_entry.id   AF-A0A645JHZ2-F1
#
_cell.length_a   1.000
_cell.length_b   1.000
_cell.length_c   1.000
_cell.angle_alpha   90.00
_cell.angle_beta   90.00
_cell.angle_gamma   90.00
#
_symmetry.space_group_name_H-M   'P 1'
#
loop_
_entity.id
_entity.type
_entity.pdbx_description
1 polymer ?
#
loop_
_entity_poly.entity_id
_entity_poly.type
_entity_poly.pdbx_seq_one_letter_code
_entity_poly.pdbx_strand_id
1 'polypeptide(L)'
;MVATLFLVVLAILSAVLFSGLCWGFSSLDSQTVSLLAYRLFLQTLLHLGLASFFVMTAVFIKQTGPTVAVNICLLIFVTAFLSVGNAFHATDFNLLTIWIAEALSSLEFDTVSGLVVLQALTLMVVYILLPTLAGIAVFKKRDIM
;
A
#
# COMPACT_ATOMS: atom_id res chain seq x y z
N MET A 1 -23.09 2.40 10.17
CA MET A 1 -22.23 3.59 10.35
C MET A 1 -21.63 3.67 11.76
N VAL A 2 -22.43 3.72 12.84
CA VAL A 2 -21.91 3.83 14.23
C VAL A 2 -20.98 2.68 14.63
N ALA A 3 -21.35 1.43 14.32
CA ALA A 3 -20.50 0.26 14.63
C ALA A 3 -19.16 0.28 13.88
N THR A 4 -19.16 0.76 12.63
CA THR A 4 -17.95 0.88 11.81
C THR A 4 -17.02 1.96 12.37
N LEU A 5 -17.58 3.08 12.80
CA LEU A 5 -16.86 4.20 13.41
C LEU A 5 -16.25 3.80 14.76
N PHE A 6 -16.99 3.04 15.57
CA PHE A 6 -16.51 2.47 16.83
C PHE A 6 -15.32 1.52 16.62
N LEU A 7 -15.41 0.61 15.65
CA LEU A 7 -14.31 -0.32 15.33
C LEU A 7 -13.06 0.41 14.82
N VAL A 8 -13.23 1.47 14.02
CA VAL A 8 -12.11 2.30 13.56
C VAL A 8 -11.44 3.02 14.72
N VAL A 9 -12.22 3.63 15.61
CA VAL A 9 -11.68 4.31 16.81
C VAL A 9 -10.96 3.33 17.72
N LEU A 10 -11.53 2.14 17.94
CA LEU A 10 -10.91 1.09 18.75
C LEU A 10 -9.58 0.61 18.13
N ALA A 11 -9.53 0.43 16.82
CA ALA A 11 -8.31 0.04 16.10
C ALA A 11 -7.21 1.11 16.17
N ILE A 12 -7.59 2.39 16.07
CA ILE A 12 -6.64 3.50 16.22
C ILE A 12 -6.09 3.55 17.66
N LEU A 13 -6.98 3.44 18.66
CA LEU A 13 -6.58 3.43 20.08
C LEU A 13 -5.66 2.26 20.43
N SER A 14 -5.97 1.05 19.96
CA SER A 14 -5.13 -0.12 20.20
C SER A 14 -3.76 0.02 19.53
N ALA A 15 -3.70 0.55 18.32
CA ALA A 15 -2.44 0.80 17.62
C ALA A 15 -1.57 1.85 18.34
N VAL A 16 -2.17 2.94 18.82
CA VAL A 16 -1.46 4.00 19.57
C VAL A 16 -0.92 3.47 20.91
N LEU A 17 -1.75 2.75 21.66
CA LEU A 17 -1.34 2.15 22.94
C LEU A 17 -0.24 1.10 22.74
N PHE A 18 -0.37 0.25 21.73
CA PHE A 18 0.64 -0.77 21.42
C PHE A 18 1.96 -0.14 20.94
N SER A 19 1.89 0.89 20.10
CA SER A 19 3.06 1.65 19.67
C SER A 19 3.77 2.31 20.86
N GLY A 20 3.02 2.89 21.81
CA GLY A 20 3.57 3.45 23.04
C GLY A 20 4.25 2.42 23.94
N LEU A 21 3.70 1.20 24.02
CA LEU A 21 4.32 0.09 24.74
C LEU A 21 5.59 -0.44 24.06
N CYS A 22 5.62 -0.48 22.73
CA CYS A 22 6.76 -1.00 21.95
C CYS A 22 7.94 -0.03 21.87
N TRP A 23 7.68 1.28 21.86
CA TRP A 23 8.75 2.30 21.68
C TRP A 23 9.29 2.82 23.02
N GLY A 24 8.53 2.67 24.10
CA GLY A 24 8.86 3.22 25.41
C GLY A 24 8.84 4.77 25.40
N PHE A 25 8.54 5.39 26.54
CA PHE A 25 8.55 6.85 26.68
C PHE A 25 9.98 7.40 26.84
N SER A 26 10.93 6.94 26.02
CA SER A 26 12.27 7.53 25.99
C SER A 26 12.27 8.82 25.18
N SER A 27 13.23 9.72 25.47
CA SER A 27 13.38 10.98 24.75
C SER A 27 13.66 10.70 23.27
N LEU A 28 12.69 11.01 22.41
CA LEU A 28 12.86 10.95 20.97
C LEU A 28 13.90 11.99 20.55
N ASP A 29 15.03 11.50 20.05
CA ASP A 29 16.04 12.37 19.48
C ASP A 29 15.51 13.02 18.19
N SER A 30 15.95 14.25 17.87
CA SER A 30 15.40 15.02 16.73
C SER A 30 15.53 14.29 15.38
N GLN A 31 16.60 13.51 15.21
CA GLN A 31 16.81 12.66 14.04
C GLN A 31 15.78 11.52 13.95
N THR A 32 15.43 10.89 15.08
CA THR A 32 14.42 9.81 15.14
C THR A 32 13.04 10.32 14.72
N VAL A 33 12.66 11.53 15.17
CA VAL A 33 11.39 12.17 14.78
C VAL A 33 11.36 12.45 13.28
N SER A 34 12.46 12.99 12.73
CA SER A 34 12.55 13.29 11.29
C SER A 34 12.47 12.03 10.42
N LEU A 35 13.12 10.93 10.84
CA LEU A 35 13.09 9.65 10.14
C LEU A 35 11.69 9.00 10.22
N LEU A 36 11.03 9.11 11.38
CA LEU A 36 9.66 8.60 11.55
C LEU A 36 8.67 9.36 10.68
N ALA A 37 8.73 10.70 10.67
CA ALA A 37 7.89 11.52 9.81
C ALA A 37 8.10 11.18 8.33
N TYR A 38 9.35 10.94 7.93
CA TYR A 38 9.70 10.54 6.59
C TYR A 38 9.14 9.16 6.20
N ARG A 39 9.26 8.16 7.09
CA ARG A 39 8.66 6.83 6.91
C ARG A 39 7.15 6.91 6.78
N LEU A 40 6.48 7.66 7.67
CA LEU A 40 5.03 7.86 7.62
C LEU A 40 4.59 8.53 6.31
N PHE A 41 5.36 9.52 5.84
CA PHE A 41 5.07 10.15 4.55
C PHE A 41 5.16 9.15 3.41
N LEU A 42 6.23 8.36 3.30
CA LEU A 42 6.35 7.35 2.24
C LEU A 42 5.28 6.26 2.34
N GLN A 43 4.99 5.80 3.55
CA GLN A 43 3.97 4.78 3.80
C GLN A 43 2.58 5.28 3.41
N THR A 44 2.20 6.50 3.79
CA THR A 44 0.90 7.09 3.39
C THR A 44 0.79 7.28 1.88
N LEU A 45 1.89 7.67 1.23
CA LEU A 45 1.95 7.83 -0.23
C LEU A 45 1.75 6.50 -0.98
N LEU A 46 2.39 5.42 -0.52
CA LEU A 46 2.21 4.10 -1.14
C LEU A 46 0.83 3.50 -0.84
N HIS A 47 0.28 3.73 0.36
CA HIS A 47 -1.10 3.37 0.67
C HIS A 47 -2.09 4.07 -0.24
N LEU A 48 -1.83 5.34 -0.59
CA LEU A 48 -2.65 6.07 -1.56
C LEU A 48 -2.56 5.45 -2.97
N GLY A 49 -1.37 5.05 -3.41
CA GLY A 49 -1.18 4.32 -4.66
C GLY A 49 -1.95 2.99 -4.68
N LEU A 50 -1.88 2.21 -3.60
CA LEU A 50 -2.62 0.97 -3.46
C LEU A 50 -4.15 1.21 -3.43
N ALA A 51 -4.59 2.25 -2.74
CA ALA A 51 -6.00 2.65 -2.70
C ALA A 51 -6.51 3.04 -4.09
N SER A 52 -5.72 3.78 -4.88
CA SER A 52 -6.07 4.11 -6.27
C SER A 52 -6.30 2.85 -7.12
N PHE A 53 -5.42 1.85 -6.97
CA PHE A 53 -5.58 0.56 -7.62
C PHE A 53 -6.87 -0.17 -7.19
N PHE A 54 -7.20 -0.19 -5.90
CA PHE A 54 -8.45 -0.79 -5.42
C PHE A 54 -9.71 -0.06 -5.86
N VAL A 55 -9.67 1.27 -5.93
CA VAL A 55 -10.76 2.09 -6.46
C VAL A 55 -10.96 1.78 -7.94
N MET A 56 -9.88 1.64 -8.71
CA MET A 56 -9.96 1.20 -10.11
C MET A 56 -10.67 -0.15 -10.23
N THR A 57 -10.30 -1.16 -9.43
CA THR A 57 -10.98 -2.47 -9.40
C THR A 57 -12.47 -2.33 -9.06
N ALA A 58 -12.82 -1.46 -8.11
CA ALA A 58 -14.20 -1.18 -7.74
C ALA A 58 -15.01 -0.60 -8.92
N VAL A 59 -14.42 0.34 -9.66
CA VAL A 59 -15.02 0.93 -10.86
C VAL A 59 -15.23 -0.11 -11.95
N PHE A 60 -14.35 -1.11 -12.06
CA PHE A 60 -14.51 -2.22 -12.99
C PHE A 60 -15.64 -3.19 -12.62
N ILE A 61 -15.77 -3.55 -11.34
CA ILE A 61 -16.66 -4.64 -10.90
C ILE A 61 -18.07 -4.15 -10.53
N LYS A 62 -18.27 -2.88 -10.13
CA LYS A 62 -19.56 -2.28 -9.74
C LYS A 62 -20.30 -2.94 -8.55
N GLN A 63 -19.74 -4.00 -7.94
CA GLN A 63 -20.33 -4.71 -6.79
C GLN A 63 -19.32 -4.79 -5.65
N THR A 64 -19.73 -4.43 -4.44
CA THR A 64 -18.85 -4.31 -3.28
C THR A 64 -18.25 -5.66 -2.84
N GLY A 65 -19.06 -6.72 -2.78
CA GLY A 65 -18.61 -8.06 -2.36
C GLY A 65 -17.50 -8.63 -3.25
N PRO A 66 -17.75 -8.81 -4.56
CA PRO A 66 -16.74 -9.33 -5.48
C PRO A 66 -15.52 -8.41 -5.61
N THR A 67 -15.68 -7.08 -5.49
CA THR A 67 -14.55 -6.14 -5.49
C THR A 67 -13.58 -6.42 -4.36
N VAL A 68 -14.10 -6.60 -3.14
CA VAL A 68 -13.27 -6.90 -1.97
C VAL A 68 -12.55 -8.23 -2.16
N ALA A 69 -13.26 -9.27 -2.62
CA ALA A 69 -12.66 -10.58 -2.88
C ALA A 69 -11.55 -10.50 -3.93
N VAL A 70 -11.77 -9.77 -5.04
CA VAL A 70 -10.76 -9.59 -6.10
C VAL A 70 -9.56 -8.81 -5.59
N ASN A 71 -9.74 -7.74 -4.82
CA ASN A 71 -8.62 -6.98 -4.25
C ASN A 71 -7.76 -7.84 -3.31
N ILE A 72 -8.39 -8.66 -2.47
CA ILE A 72 -7.67 -9.62 -1.60
C ILE A 72 -6.92 -10.66 -2.45
N CYS A 73 -7.59 -11.25 -3.43
CA CYS A 73 -6.97 -12.22 -4.33
C CYS A 73 -5.78 -11.60 -5.08
N LEU A 74 -5.91 -10.36 -5.57
CA LEU A 74 -4.81 -9.66 -6.26
C LEU A 74 -3.63 -9.45 -5.32
N LEU A 75 -3.85 -9.00 -4.08
CA LEU A 75 -2.76 -8.84 -3.10
C LEU A 75 -2.01 -10.15 -2.83
N ILE A 76 -2.73 -11.26 -2.64
CA ILE A 76 -2.13 -12.55 -2.26
C ILE A 76 -1.49 -13.22 -3.47
N PHE A 77 -2.26 -13.40 -4.55
CA PHE A 77 -1.82 -14.19 -5.69
C PHE A 77 -0.79 -13.46 -6.54
N VAL A 78 -0.87 -12.13 -6.73
CA VAL A 78 0.15 -11.42 -7.51
C VAL A 78 1.51 -11.54 -6.85
N THR A 79 1.57 -11.38 -5.52
CA THR A 79 2.81 -11.58 -4.75
C THR A 79 3.35 -13.00 -4.90
N ALA A 80 2.47 -14.02 -4.79
CA ALA A 80 2.86 -15.41 -4.99
C ALA A 80 3.37 -15.68 -6.41
N PHE A 81 2.70 -15.18 -7.45
CA PHE A 81 3.12 -15.33 -8.84
C PHE A 81 4.46 -14.65 -9.12
N LEU A 82 4.67 -13.44 -8.60
CA LEU A 82 5.94 -12.72 -8.74
C LEU A 82 7.08 -13.44 -8.00
N SER A 83 6.81 -13.98 -6.80
CA SER A 83 7.79 -14.78 -6.06
C SER A 83 8.17 -16.06 -6.80
N VAL A 84 7.20 -16.73 -7.42
CA VAL A 84 7.45 -17.91 -8.25
C VAL A 84 8.24 -17.53 -9.51
N GLY A 85 7.86 -16.43 -10.17
CA GLY A 85 8.58 -15.92 -11.34
C GLY A 85 10.04 -15.59 -11.04
N ASN A 86 10.32 -14.99 -9.87
CA ASN A 86 11.68 -14.77 -9.38
C ASN A 86 12.45 -16.06 -9.12
N ALA A 87 11.79 -17.11 -8.63
CA ALA A 87 12.45 -18.39 -8.40
C ALA A 87 12.84 -19.09 -9.71
N PHE A 88 12.12 -18.84 -10.80
CA PHE A 88 12.40 -19.41 -12.12
C PHE A 88 13.35 -18.58 -12.98
N HIS A 89 13.47 -17.28 -12.75
CA HIS A 89 14.43 -16.41 -13.43
C HIS A 89 15.62 -16.08 -12.52
N ALA A 90 16.77 -16.69 -12.79
CA ALA A 90 18.06 -16.33 -12.19
C ALA A 90 18.63 -15.03 -12.79
N THR A 91 17.84 -13.98 -12.83
CA THR A 91 18.27 -12.64 -13.22
C THR A 91 18.51 -11.79 -11.98
N ASP A 92 19.49 -10.89 -12.02
CA ASP A 92 19.78 -9.92 -10.94
C ASP A 92 18.62 -8.96 -10.63
N PHE A 93 17.54 -9.03 -11.42
CA PHE A 93 16.36 -8.20 -11.27
C PHE A 93 15.25 -8.93 -10.49
N ASN A 94 14.98 -8.45 -9.28
CA ASN A 94 13.92 -8.96 -8.42
C ASN A 94 12.56 -8.36 -8.83
N LEU A 95 11.68 -9.16 -9.43
CA LEU A 95 10.34 -8.76 -9.90
C LEU A 95 9.40 -8.31 -8.77
N LEU A 96 9.62 -8.77 -7.53
CA LEU A 96 8.83 -8.34 -6.38
C LEU A 96 9.02 -6.85 -6.08
N THR A 97 10.17 -6.27 -6.46
CA THR A 97 10.42 -4.82 -6.28
C THR A 97 9.50 -3.94 -7.11
N ILE A 98 8.80 -4.49 -8.11
CA ILE A 98 7.81 -3.76 -8.91
C ILE A 98 6.44 -3.73 -8.20
N TRP A 99 6.20 -4.64 -7.26
CA TRP A 99 4.90 -4.75 -6.61
C TRP A 99 4.76 -3.80 -5.43
N ILE A 100 3.73 -2.94 -5.48
CA ILE A 100 3.53 -1.89 -4.48
C ILE A 100 3.32 -2.43 -3.06
N ALA A 101 2.74 -3.63 -2.91
CA ALA A 101 2.55 -4.24 -1.60
C ALA A 101 3.89 -4.71 -0.99
N GLU A 102 4.84 -5.14 -1.82
CA GLU A 102 6.18 -5.50 -1.35
C GLU A 102 6.96 -4.25 -0.93
N ALA A 103 6.85 -3.17 -1.71
CA ALA A 103 7.44 -1.88 -1.35
C ALA A 103 6.89 -1.37 0.00
N LEU A 104 5.59 -1.55 0.26
CA LEU A 104 4.96 -1.24 1.55
C LEU A 104 5.62 -2.00 2.70
N SER A 105 5.75 -3.32 2.56
CA SER A 105 6.34 -4.20 3.57
C SER A 105 7.81 -3.86 3.83
N SER A 106 8.58 -3.54 2.78
CA SER A 106 10.01 -3.20 2.91
C SER A 106 10.25 -1.95 3.78
N LEU A 107 9.33 -0.98 3.77
CA LEU A 107 9.43 0.23 4.58
C LEU A 107 9.17 -0.01 6.08
N GLU A 108 8.50 -1.12 6.42
CA GLU A 108 8.17 -1.48 7.80
C GLU A 108 9.33 -2.17 8.53
N PHE A 109 10.16 -2.95 7.82
CA PHE A 109 11.18 -3.80 8.44
C PHE A 109 12.62 -3.36 8.19
N ASP A 110 12.92 -2.64 7.10
CA ASP A 110 14.30 -2.29 6.74
C ASP A 110 14.75 -0.88 7.17
N THR A 111 16.07 -0.69 7.18
CA THR A 111 16.67 0.65 7.18
C THR A 111 16.34 1.35 5.86
N VAL A 112 15.81 2.57 5.92
CA VAL A 112 15.36 3.31 4.72
C VAL A 112 16.58 3.68 3.87
N SER A 113 16.93 2.83 2.92
CA SER A 113 17.97 3.11 1.93
C SER A 113 17.43 4.04 0.86
N GLY A 114 18.30 4.90 0.30
CA GLY A 114 17.90 5.83 -0.77
C GLY A 114 17.35 5.14 -2.02
N LEU A 115 17.73 3.88 -2.25
CA LEU A 115 17.21 3.06 -3.35
C LEU A 115 15.74 2.69 -3.14
N VAL A 116 15.38 2.24 -1.92
CA VAL A 116 13.99 1.88 -1.56
C VAL A 116 13.08 3.11 -1.67
N VAL A 117 13.58 4.28 -1.27
CA VAL A 117 12.87 5.56 -1.44
C VAL A 117 12.58 5.85 -2.91
N LEU A 118 13.61 5.77 -3.76
CA LEU A 118 13.47 6.08 -5.19
C LEU A 118 12.49 5.11 -5.86
N GLN A 119 12.57 3.82 -5.50
CA GLN A 119 11.62 2.80 -5.94
C GLN A 119 10.19 3.13 -5.48
N ALA A 120 9.99 3.44 -4.20
CA ALA A 120 8.68 3.80 -3.65
C ALA A 120 8.07 5.02 -4.36
N LEU A 121 8.87 6.07 -4.61
CA LEU A 121 8.43 7.26 -5.35
C LEU A 121 8.06 6.92 -6.81
N THR A 122 8.85 6.09 -7.47
CA THR A 122 8.58 5.68 -8.85
C THR A 122 7.30 4.85 -8.95
N LEU A 123 7.14 3.86 -8.06
CA LEU A 123 5.94 3.04 -7.97
C LEU A 123 4.71 3.88 -7.65
N MET A 124 4.84 4.87 -6.77
CA MET A 124 3.76 5.81 -6.45
C MET A 124 3.25 6.54 -7.70
N VAL A 125 4.14 7.09 -8.53
CA VAL A 125 3.71 7.79 -9.76
C VAL A 125 2.95 6.84 -10.68
N VAL A 126 3.45 5.61 -10.85
CA VAL A 126 2.84 4.62 -11.73
C VAL A 126 1.49 4.12 -11.19
N TYR A 127 1.42 3.77 -9.90
CA TYR A 127 0.23 3.22 -9.24
C TYR A 127 -0.81 4.27 -8.86
N ILE A 128 -0.48 5.56 -8.90
CA ILE A 128 -1.48 6.63 -8.84
C ILE A 128 -1.98 6.93 -10.25
N LEU A 129 -1.08 7.24 -11.19
CA LEU A 129 -1.50 7.71 -12.52
C LEU A 129 -2.20 6.64 -13.32
N LEU A 130 -1.64 5.43 -13.44
CA LEU A 130 -2.22 4.40 -14.32
C LEU A 130 -3.61 3.97 -13.87
N PRO A 131 -3.85 3.63 -12.58
CA PRO A 131 -5.18 3.22 -12.15
C PRO A 131 -6.19 4.38 -12.19
N THR A 132 -5.74 5.61 -11.92
CA THR A 132 -6.60 6.80 -12.03
C THR A 132 -7.03 7.04 -13.49
N LEU A 133 -6.10 7.01 -14.44
CA LEU A 133 -6.39 7.18 -15.86
C LEU A 133 -7.26 6.04 -16.39
N ALA A 134 -6.97 4.80 -16.00
CA ALA A 134 -7.80 3.64 -16.34
C ALA A 134 -9.22 3.77 -15.77
N GLY A 135 -9.34 4.15 -14.50
CA GLY A 135 -10.60 4.43 -13.84
C GLY A 135 -11.42 5.52 -14.56
N ILE A 136 -10.80 6.65 -14.91
CA ILE A 136 -11.44 7.74 -15.67
C ILE A 136 -11.91 7.26 -17.04
N ALA A 137 -11.05 6.55 -17.79
CA ALA A 137 -11.38 6.06 -19.12
C ALA A 137 -12.56 5.08 -19.11
N VAL A 138 -12.60 4.21 -18.10
CA VAL A 138 -13.67 3.23 -17.90
C VAL A 138 -14.94 3.92 -17.44
N PHE A 139 -14.85 4.88 -16.52
CA PHE A 139 -15.98 5.66 -16.04
C PHE A 139 -16.64 6.44 -17.17
N LYS A 140 -15.84 7.10 -18.03
CA LYS A 140 -16.34 7.89 -19.18
C LYS A 140 -17.09 7.04 -20.21
N LYS A 141 -16.73 5.76 -20.37
CA LYS A 141 -17.31 4.85 -21.36
C LYS A 141 -18.48 4.02 -20.83
N ARG A 142 -18.77 4.10 -19.53
CA ARG A 142 -19.79 3.25 -18.91
C ARG A 142 -21.00 4.08 -18.51
N ASP A 143 -22.16 3.65 -19.00
CA ASP A 143 -23.43 4.14 -18.50
C ASP A 143 -23.60 3.79 -17.02
N ILE A 144 -24.01 4.81 -16.27
CA ILE A 144 -24.38 4.72 -14.85
C ILE A 144 -25.88 4.41 -14.86
N MET A 145 -26.22 3.13 -14.70
CA MET A 145 -27.58 2.67 -14.39
C MET A 145 -27.76 2.58 -12.90
#